data_AF-A0A425CWN6-F1
#
_entry.id   AF-A0A425CWN6-F1
#
_cell.length_a   1.000
_cell.length_b   1.000
_cell.length_c   1.000
_cell.angle_alpha   90.00
_cell.angle_beta   90.00
_cell.angle_gamma   90.00
#
_symmetry.space_group_name_H-M   'P 1'
#
loop_
_entity.id
_entity.type
_entity.pdbx_description
1 polymer ?
#
loop_
_entity_poly.entity_id
_entity_poly.type
_entity_poly.pdbx_seq_one_letter_code
_entity_poly.pdbx_strand_id
1 'polypeptide(L)'
;MEVIARLLRFAENGKLGRGAITEIAAEIHLHRTTVSKIWHAFRRNARMPSSRPGRVGPKSLYSTEYVTNLVSGVPEDQRNTLRDLSDATGLTLGTLHRKLHDGTIQRKSSRIKPLLTINNMVERVAFCETPDAYEFESAEEWDVAHSEILDKEILDAFSKS
;
A
#
# COMPACT_ATOMS: atom_id res chain seq x y z
N MET A 1 -27.10 7.28 -25.10
CA MET A 1 -28.00 8.46 -25.21
C MET A 1 -29.13 8.28 -26.22
N GLU A 2 -29.27 7.12 -26.86
CA GLU A 2 -30.24 6.92 -27.96
C GLU A 2 -31.72 7.03 -27.55
N VAL A 3 -32.10 6.49 -26.38
CA VAL A 3 -33.47 6.58 -25.85
C VAL A 3 -33.92 8.04 -25.71
N ILE A 4 -33.05 8.91 -25.21
CA ILE A 4 -33.37 10.34 -25.01
C ILE A 4 -33.48 11.06 -26.35
N ALA A 5 -32.56 10.81 -27.28
CA ALA A 5 -32.59 11.43 -28.60
C ALA A 5 -33.90 11.13 -29.36
N ARG A 6 -34.39 9.88 -29.27
CA ARG A 6 -35.68 9.48 -29.86
C ARG A 6 -36.87 10.11 -29.15
N LEU A 7 -36.88 10.11 -27.80
CA LEU A 7 -37.94 10.76 -27.02
C LEU A 7 -38.03 12.28 -27.27
N LEU A 8 -36.90 12.95 -27.51
CA LEU A 8 -36.89 14.39 -27.80
C LEU A 8 -37.59 14.76 -29.11
N ARG A 9 -37.71 13.82 -30.07
CA ARG A 9 -38.49 14.03 -31.30
C ARG A 9 -39.99 14.20 -31.04
N PHE A 10 -40.48 13.65 -29.92
CA PHE A 10 -41.88 13.69 -29.49
C PHE A 10 -42.12 14.69 -28.35
N ALA A 11 -41.10 15.46 -27.98
CA ALA A 11 -41.15 16.40 -26.88
C ALA A 11 -41.48 17.81 -27.39
N GLU A 12 -42.65 18.32 -27.02
CA GLU A 12 -43.05 19.70 -27.27
C GLU A 12 -43.13 20.45 -25.94
N ASN A 13 -42.50 21.62 -25.85
CA ASN A 13 -42.47 22.45 -24.62
C ASN A 13 -42.04 21.67 -23.36
N GLY A 14 -41.11 20.72 -23.51
CA GLY A 14 -40.59 19.91 -22.40
C GLY A 14 -41.55 18.83 -21.87
N LYS A 15 -42.66 18.57 -22.57
CA LYS A 15 -43.61 17.51 -22.26
C LYS A 15 -43.62 16.48 -23.40
N LEU A 16 -43.67 15.21 -23.04
CA LEU A 16 -43.84 14.13 -24.01
C LEU A 16 -45.32 14.00 -24.37
N GLY A 17 -45.60 13.81 -25.66
CA GLY A 17 -46.91 13.38 -26.12
C GLY A 17 -47.36 12.07 -25.44
N ARG A 18 -48.68 11.91 -25.25
CA ARG A 18 -49.26 10.69 -24.70
C ARG A 18 -48.89 9.51 -25.60
N GLY A 19 -48.40 8.42 -25.02
CA GLY A 19 -48.06 7.20 -25.76
C GLY A 19 -46.61 7.12 -26.25
N ALA A 20 -45.89 8.23 -26.35
CA ALA A 20 -44.51 8.27 -26.87
C ALA A 20 -43.55 7.33 -26.12
N ILE A 21 -43.68 7.20 -24.80
CA ILE A 21 -42.86 6.27 -24.01
C ILE A 21 -43.14 4.82 -24.40
N THR A 22 -44.41 4.46 -24.65
CA THR A 22 -44.80 3.09 -25.00
C THR A 22 -44.35 2.75 -26.42
N GLU A 23 -44.47 3.70 -27.34
CA GLU A 23 -44.01 3.57 -28.73
C GLU A 23 -42.49 3.36 -28.81
N ILE A 24 -41.71 4.23 -28.16
CA ILE A 24 -40.25 4.11 -28.11
C ILE A 24 -39.79 2.86 -27.34
N ALA A 25 -40.54 2.44 -26.31
CA ALA A 25 -40.26 1.20 -25.61
C ALA A 25 -40.41 -0.03 -26.52
N ALA A 26 -41.44 -0.05 -27.38
CA ALA A 26 -41.63 -1.11 -28.36
C ALA A 26 -40.54 -1.09 -29.44
N GLU A 27 -40.15 0.08 -29.93
CA GLU A 27 -39.12 0.26 -30.97
C GLU A 27 -37.72 -0.14 -30.50
N ILE A 28 -37.33 0.23 -29.27
CA ILE A 28 -36.00 -0.06 -28.70
C ILE A 28 -35.97 -1.41 -27.97
N HIS A 29 -37.09 -2.14 -27.93
CA HIS A 29 -37.25 -3.40 -27.19
C HIS A 29 -36.84 -3.29 -25.70
N LEU A 30 -37.19 -2.16 -25.07
CA LEU A 30 -36.97 -1.93 -23.64
C LEU A 30 -38.30 -1.93 -22.90
N HIS A 31 -38.29 -2.36 -21.64
CA HIS A 31 -39.47 -2.25 -20.81
C HIS A 31 -39.88 -0.78 -20.63
N ARG A 32 -41.19 -0.47 -20.75
CA ARG A 32 -41.77 0.88 -20.63
C ARG A 32 -41.27 1.63 -19.40
N THR A 33 -41.16 0.94 -18.25
CA THR A 33 -40.68 1.55 -16.99
C THR A 33 -39.23 2.03 -17.08
N THR A 34 -38.37 1.33 -17.83
CA THR A 34 -36.97 1.73 -18.03
C THR A 34 -36.89 3.01 -18.84
N VAL A 35 -37.63 3.10 -19.95
CA VAL A 35 -37.72 4.31 -20.78
C VAL A 35 -38.27 5.49 -19.98
N SER A 36 -39.32 5.26 -19.18
CA SER A 36 -39.87 6.27 -18.27
C SER A 36 -38.85 6.75 -17.22
N LYS A 37 -38.13 5.82 -16.56
CA LYS A 37 -37.07 6.17 -15.60
C LYS A 37 -35.96 7.01 -16.24
N ILE A 38 -35.54 6.65 -17.45
CA ILE A 38 -34.54 7.41 -18.22
C ILE A 38 -35.04 8.82 -18.51
N TRP A 39 -36.28 8.98 -18.98
CA TRP A 39 -36.87 10.29 -19.24
C TRP A 39 -36.91 11.17 -17.97
N HIS A 40 -37.38 10.62 -16.86
CA HIS A 40 -37.43 11.36 -15.60
C HIS A 40 -36.04 11.65 -15.03
N ALA A 41 -35.05 10.78 -15.24
CA ALA A 41 -33.66 11.04 -14.87
C ALA A 41 -33.06 12.18 -15.71
N PHE A 42 -33.27 12.16 -17.03
CA PHE A 42 -32.86 13.22 -17.94
C PHE A 42 -33.48 14.57 -17.58
N ARG A 43 -34.79 14.61 -17.29
CA ARG A 43 -35.48 15.83 -16.85
C ARG A 43 -34.95 16.40 -15.55
N ARG A 44 -34.49 15.55 -14.62
CA ARG A 44 -33.85 16.00 -13.37
C ARG A 44 -32.44 16.52 -13.60
N ASN A 45 -31.67 15.84 -14.46
CA ASN A 45 -30.31 16.23 -14.81
C ASN A 45 -29.97 15.72 -16.21
N ALA A 46 -29.75 16.65 -17.15
CA ALA A 46 -29.44 16.33 -18.55
C ALA A 46 -28.16 15.50 -18.71
N ARG A 47 -27.20 15.62 -17.78
CA ARG A 47 -25.96 14.83 -17.77
C ARG A 47 -26.18 13.38 -17.33
N MET A 48 -27.31 13.08 -16.68
CA MET A 48 -27.65 11.77 -16.11
C MET A 48 -26.46 11.06 -15.42
N PRO A 49 -25.90 11.65 -14.35
CA PRO A 49 -24.83 10.98 -13.61
C PRO A 49 -25.33 9.65 -13.05
N SER A 50 -24.40 8.69 -12.90
CA SER A 50 -24.71 7.41 -12.29
C SER A 50 -25.31 7.61 -10.90
N SER A 51 -26.49 7.03 -10.66
CA SER A 51 -27.10 6.97 -9.33
C SER A 51 -26.52 5.85 -8.48
N ARG A 52 -25.54 5.09 -8.99
CA ARG A 52 -24.89 4.07 -8.19
C ARG A 52 -24.17 4.76 -7.04
N PRO A 53 -24.42 4.35 -5.79
CA PRO A 53 -23.61 4.84 -4.67
C PRO A 53 -22.14 4.51 -4.97
N GLY A 54 -21.26 5.47 -4.69
CA GLY A 54 -19.84 5.40 -5.02
C GLY A 54 -19.09 4.35 -4.18
N ARG A 55 -18.20 4.79 -3.29
CA ARG A 55 -17.46 3.91 -2.38
C ARG A 55 -18.41 3.21 -1.39
N VAL A 56 -18.98 2.08 -1.80
CA VAL A 56 -19.84 1.21 -0.99
C VAL A 56 -19.09 0.03 -0.36
N GLY A 57 -17.77 -0.03 -0.57
CA GLY A 57 -16.94 -1.06 0.05
C GLY A 57 -16.87 -0.92 1.58
N PRO A 58 -16.47 -1.98 2.29
CA PRO A 58 -16.19 -1.91 3.72
C PRO A 58 -15.21 -0.79 4.07
N LYS A 59 -15.44 -0.14 5.20
CA LYS A 59 -14.48 0.83 5.75
C LYS A 59 -13.19 0.11 6.13
N SER A 60 -12.05 0.77 5.94
CA SER A 60 -10.76 0.25 6.40
C SER A 60 -10.82 -0.01 7.91
N LEU A 61 -10.46 -1.22 8.34
CA LEU A 61 -10.41 -1.60 9.75
C LEU A 61 -9.43 -0.73 10.55
N TYR A 62 -8.29 -0.42 9.94
CA TYR A 62 -7.25 0.41 10.53
C TYR A 62 -7.18 1.77 9.84
N SER A 63 -7.31 2.84 10.62
CA SER A 63 -7.13 4.20 10.12
C SER A 63 -5.67 4.43 9.75
N THR A 64 -5.42 5.39 8.85
CA THR A 64 -4.05 5.75 8.45
C THR A 64 -3.22 6.20 9.65
N GLU A 65 -3.77 7.10 10.48
CA GLU A 65 -3.13 7.60 11.69
C GLU A 65 -2.81 6.50 12.71
N TYR A 66 -3.70 5.52 12.85
CA TYR A 66 -3.45 4.40 13.76
C TYR A 66 -2.24 3.56 13.29
N VAL A 67 -2.18 3.25 12.00
CA VAL A 67 -1.09 2.45 11.44
C VAL A 67 0.24 3.21 11.48
N THR A 68 0.25 4.51 11.17
CA THR A 68 1.47 5.32 11.19
C THR A 68 2.05 5.41 12.59
N ASN A 69 1.21 5.66 13.61
CA ASN A 69 1.63 5.71 15.01
C ASN A 69 2.14 4.36 15.51
N LEU A 70 1.51 3.26 15.09
CA LEU A 70 1.93 1.93 15.50
C LEU A 70 3.29 1.57 14.90
N VAL A 71 3.49 1.82 13.59
CA VAL A 71 4.75 1.55 12.89
C VAL A 71 5.88 2.47 13.37
N SER A 72 5.58 3.73 13.71
CA SER A 72 6.59 4.65 14.25
C SER A 72 7.04 4.30 15.67
N GLY A 73 6.23 3.55 16.42
CA GLY A 73 6.60 3.02 17.74
C GLY A 73 7.50 1.78 17.71
N VAL A 74 7.54 1.03 16.60
CA VAL A 74 8.37 -0.18 16.47
C VAL A 74 9.86 0.20 16.42
N PRO A 75 10.79 -0.48 17.11
CA PRO A 75 12.24 -0.25 16.96
C PRO A 75 12.75 -0.42 15.52
N GLU A 76 13.82 0.28 15.11
CA GLU A 76 14.27 0.29 13.71
C GLU A 76 14.75 -1.07 13.20
N ASP A 77 15.36 -1.88 14.07
CA ASP A 77 15.76 -3.27 13.84
C ASP A 77 14.58 -4.19 13.46
N GLN A 78 13.37 -3.85 13.89
CA GLN A 78 12.14 -4.61 13.62
C GLN A 78 11.30 -4.01 12.48
N ARG A 79 11.81 -3.00 11.76
CA ARG A 79 11.13 -2.37 10.60
C ARG A 79 11.65 -2.84 9.25
N ASN A 80 12.48 -3.88 9.21
CA ASN A 80 13.17 -4.32 8.01
C ASN A 80 12.24 -4.95 6.97
N THR A 81 11.44 -5.94 7.40
CA THR A 81 10.46 -6.60 6.53
C THR A 81 9.04 -6.36 7.00
N LEU A 82 8.08 -6.55 6.09
CA LEU A 82 6.66 -6.52 6.46
C LEU A 82 6.28 -7.65 7.41
N ARG A 83 7.08 -8.73 7.47
CA ARG A 83 6.87 -9.83 8.40
C ARG A 83 7.30 -9.43 9.81
N ASP A 84 8.48 -8.85 9.96
CA ASP A 84 8.95 -8.31 11.25
C ASP A 84 7.98 -7.25 11.78
N LEU A 85 7.51 -6.37 10.89
CA LEU A 85 6.47 -5.39 11.24
C LEU A 85 5.14 -6.05 11.64
N SER A 86 4.74 -7.14 10.99
CA SER A 86 3.54 -7.89 11.34
C SER A 86 3.67 -8.46 12.75
N ASP A 87 4.82 -9.04 13.05
CA ASP A 87 5.09 -9.68 14.34
C ASP A 87 5.21 -8.62 15.47
N ALA A 88 5.83 -7.47 15.19
CA ALA A 88 5.97 -6.37 16.15
C ALA A 88 4.67 -5.58 16.39
N THR A 89 3.82 -5.41 15.37
CA THR A 89 2.60 -4.58 15.46
C THR A 89 1.31 -5.38 15.65
N GLY A 90 1.33 -6.69 15.41
CA GLY A 90 0.14 -7.54 15.36
C GLY A 90 -0.76 -7.29 14.14
N LEU A 91 -0.37 -6.40 13.22
CA LEU A 91 -1.12 -6.16 11.99
C LEU A 91 -0.89 -7.29 11.01
N THR A 92 -1.96 -7.83 10.43
CA THR A 92 -1.85 -8.85 9.38
C THR A 92 -0.96 -8.38 8.23
N LEU A 93 -0.13 -9.27 7.68
CA LEU A 93 0.73 -9.00 6.54
C LEU A 93 -0.01 -8.34 5.35
N GLY A 94 -1.24 -8.80 5.04
CA GLY A 94 -2.05 -8.22 3.95
C GLY A 94 -2.48 -6.77 4.19
N THR A 95 -2.68 -6.38 5.46
CA THR A 95 -2.94 -4.97 5.83
C THR A 95 -1.70 -4.13 5.60
N LEU A 96 -0.54 -4.60 6.05
CA LEU A 96 0.73 -3.90 5.85
C LEU A 96 1.08 -3.75 4.36
N HIS A 97 0.87 -4.78 3.54
CA HIS A 97 1.05 -4.69 2.09
C HIS A 97 0.17 -3.61 1.44
N ARG A 98 -1.12 -3.56 1.78
CA ARG A 98 -2.02 -2.51 1.27
C ARG A 98 -1.58 -1.12 1.73
N LYS A 99 -1.25 -0.97 3.01
CA LYS A 99 -0.80 0.31 3.58
C LYS A 99 0.53 0.78 2.99
N LEU A 100 1.40 -0.15 2.60
CA LEU A 100 2.61 0.14 1.86
C LEU A 100 2.33 0.56 0.42
N HIS A 101 1.42 -0.14 -0.27
CA HIS A 101 1.00 0.22 -1.63
C HIS A 101 0.29 1.58 -1.68
N ASP A 102 -0.55 1.87 -0.70
CA ASP A 102 -1.29 3.13 -0.57
C ASP A 102 -0.41 4.27 -0.04
N GLY A 103 0.86 3.98 0.29
CA GLY A 103 1.85 4.95 0.73
C GLY A 103 1.72 5.45 2.17
N THR A 104 0.85 4.83 2.97
CA THR A 104 0.72 5.12 4.41
C THR A 104 1.99 4.76 5.18
N ILE A 105 2.62 3.64 4.81
CA ILE A 105 3.93 3.23 5.30
C ILE A 105 4.89 3.33 4.11
N GLN A 106 6.11 3.79 4.35
CA GLN A 106 7.15 3.89 3.31
C GLN A 106 8.34 3.01 3.68
N ARG A 107 8.95 2.39 2.67
CA ARG A 107 10.24 1.72 2.87
C ARG A 107 11.31 2.79 3.07
N LYS A 108 12.04 2.69 4.17
CA LYS A 108 13.23 3.51 4.38
C LYS A 108 14.43 2.76 3.82
N SER A 109 15.14 3.38 2.90
CA SER A 109 16.47 2.95 2.48
C SER A 109 17.46 4.03 2.92
N SER A 110 18.40 3.68 3.79
CA SER A 110 19.54 4.54 4.10
C SER A 110 20.72 4.17 3.21
N ARG A 111 21.56 5.17 2.91
CA ARG A 111 22.81 4.92 2.20
C ARG A 111 23.84 4.41 3.21
N ILE A 112 24.13 3.10 3.17
CA ILE A 112 25.07 2.47 4.12
C ILE A 112 26.49 3.05 3.99
N LYS A 113 26.93 3.38 2.77
CA LYS A 113 28.28 3.93 2.53
C LYS A 113 28.23 5.44 2.35
N PRO A 114 29.06 6.22 3.07
CA PRO A 114 29.14 7.67 2.87
C PRO A 114 29.58 7.99 1.44
N LEU A 115 29.31 9.22 0.99
CA LEU A 115 29.79 9.69 -0.31
C LEU A 115 31.32 9.72 -0.33
N LEU A 116 31.89 9.36 -1.47
CA LEU A 116 33.33 9.33 -1.67
C LEU A 116 33.83 10.78 -1.87
N THR A 117 34.34 11.39 -0.81
CA THR A 117 35.00 12.71 -0.88
C THR A 117 36.47 12.53 -1.27
N ILE A 118 37.13 13.59 -1.73
CA ILE A 118 38.56 13.55 -2.07
C ILE A 118 39.40 13.10 -0.86
N ASN A 119 39.11 13.61 0.33
CA ASN A 119 39.78 13.18 1.56
C ASN A 119 39.59 11.67 1.82
N ASN A 120 38.35 11.17 1.73
CA ASN A 120 38.06 9.75 1.93
C ASN A 120 38.70 8.88 0.83
N MET A 121 38.95 9.41 -0.38
CA MET A 121 39.70 8.68 -1.43
C MET A 121 41.16 8.55 -1.06
N VAL A 122 41.79 9.65 -0.62
CA VAL A 122 43.20 9.66 -0.21
C VAL A 122 43.43 8.74 0.98
N GLU A 123 42.57 8.78 2.00
CA GLU A 123 42.64 7.89 3.17
C GLU A 123 42.53 6.41 2.77
N ARG A 124 41.62 6.08 1.83
CA ARG A 124 41.45 4.70 1.37
C ARG A 124 42.62 4.21 0.53
N VAL A 125 43.23 5.07 -0.27
CA VAL A 125 44.45 4.74 -1.04
C VAL A 125 45.62 4.53 -0.08
N ALA A 126 45.82 5.45 0.88
CA ALA A 126 46.84 5.32 1.91
C ALA A 126 46.68 4.03 2.75
N PHE A 127 45.44 3.68 3.13
CA PHE A 127 45.14 2.42 3.82
C PHE A 127 45.56 1.18 3.01
N CYS A 128 45.38 1.19 1.68
CA CYS A 128 45.80 0.09 0.81
C CYS A 128 47.31 0.08 0.54
N GLU A 129 47.99 1.22 0.64
CA GLU A 129 49.43 1.37 0.40
C GLU A 129 50.29 0.97 1.60
N THR A 130 49.73 0.92 2.82
CA THR A 130 50.44 0.43 4.02
C THR A 130 49.71 -0.75 4.68
N PRO A 131 49.82 -1.98 4.13
CA PRO A 131 49.26 -3.17 4.76
C PRO A 131 49.93 -3.54 6.09
N ASP A 132 51.17 -3.07 6.31
CA ASP A 132 52.10 -3.63 7.30
C ASP A 132 52.13 -2.91 8.66
N ALA A 133 51.16 -2.02 8.95
CA ALA A 133 51.10 -1.29 10.23
C ALA A 133 50.07 -1.87 11.23
N TYR A 134 49.42 -2.98 10.88
CA TYR A 134 48.66 -3.78 11.84
C TYR A 134 49.37 -5.11 12.00
N GLU A 135 50.06 -5.27 13.13
CA GLU A 135 50.20 -6.61 13.70
C GLU A 135 48.78 -7.16 13.80
N PHE A 136 48.47 -8.13 12.94
CA PHE A 136 47.30 -8.96 13.10
C PHE A 136 47.52 -9.72 14.41
N GLU A 137 46.98 -9.21 15.51
CA GLU A 137 46.80 -10.02 16.71
C GLU A 137 46.12 -11.31 16.25
N SER A 138 46.88 -12.38 16.42
CA SER A 138 46.63 -13.71 15.89
C SER A 138 45.17 -14.12 16.02
N ALA A 139 44.67 -14.85 15.02
CA ALA A 139 43.35 -15.47 15.00
C ALA A 139 43.07 -16.41 16.20
N GLU A 140 44.04 -16.62 17.09
CA GLU A 140 43.90 -17.37 18.34
C GLU A 140 42.92 -16.74 19.34
N GLU A 141 42.70 -15.42 19.34
CA GLU A 141 41.82 -14.78 20.35
C GLU A 141 40.32 -14.89 20.03
N TRP A 142 39.96 -14.90 18.74
CA TRP A 142 38.55 -15.06 18.33
C TRP A 142 38.08 -16.51 18.38
N ASP A 143 38.99 -17.49 18.28
CA ASP A 143 38.66 -18.91 18.49
C ASP A 143 38.45 -19.24 19.98
N VAL A 144 39.21 -18.59 20.88
CA VAL A 144 39.00 -18.71 22.33
C VAL A 144 37.65 -18.15 22.73
N ALA A 145 37.26 -16.97 22.22
CA ALA A 145 35.97 -16.36 22.54
C ALA A 145 34.77 -17.20 22.05
N HIS A 146 34.86 -17.81 20.86
CA HIS A 146 33.80 -18.69 20.36
C HIS A 146 33.72 -20.02 21.14
N SER A 147 34.85 -20.56 21.59
CA SER A 147 34.85 -21.77 22.43
C SER A 147 34.28 -21.51 23.83
N GLU A 148 34.61 -20.39 24.47
CA GLU A 148 34.11 -20.05 25.81
C GLU A 148 32.62 -19.70 25.83
N ILE A 149 32.09 -19.13 24.74
CA ILE A 149 30.66 -18.83 24.61
C ILE A 149 29.85 -20.12 24.42
N LEU A 150 30.35 -21.06 23.62
CA LEU A 150 29.72 -22.37 23.42
C LEU A 150 29.75 -23.22 24.69
N ASP A 151 30.84 -23.22 25.45
CA ASP A 151 30.93 -23.97 26.72
C ASP A 151 30.02 -23.37 27.82
N LYS A 152 29.87 -22.04 27.87
CA LYS A 152 28.91 -21.40 28.78
C LYS A 152 27.45 -21.70 28.42
N GLU A 153 27.09 -21.69 27.14
CA GLU A 153 25.71 -22.04 26.72
C GLU A 153 25.39 -23.53 26.97
N ILE A 154 26.36 -24.43 26.77
CA ILE A 154 26.19 -25.86 27.04
C ILE A 154 26.07 -26.14 28.55
N LEU A 155 26.87 -25.47 29.40
CA LEU A 155 26.78 -25.61 30.86
C LEU A 155 25.47 -25.03 31.44
N ASP A 156 24.99 -23.91 30.90
CA ASP A 156 23.72 -23.31 31.35
C ASP A 156 22.49 -24.15 30.93
N ALA A 157 22.61 -24.91 29.83
CA ALA A 157 21.60 -25.89 29.41
C ALA A 157 21.55 -27.14 30.30
N PHE A 158 22.69 -27.58 30.85
CA PHE A 158 22.76 -28.72 31.77
C PHE A 158 22.41 -28.38 33.22
N SER A 159 22.52 -27.11 33.64
CA SER A 159 22.15 -26.68 35.01
C SER A 159 20.64 -26.47 35.21
N LYS A 160 19.83 -26.53 34.15
CA LYS A 160 18.36 -26.32 34.18
C LYS A 160 17.53 -27.60 33.99
N SER A 161 18.14 -28.79 34.03
CA SER A 161 17.44 -30.09 34.04
C SER A 161 17.36 -30.71 35.43
#